data_AF-A0A7V8EWR9-F1
#
_entry.id   AF-A0A7V8EWR9-F1
#
_cell.length_a   1.000
_cell.length_b   1.000
_cell.length_c   1.000
_cell.angle_alpha   90.00
_cell.angle_beta   90.00
_cell.angle_gamma   90.00
#
_symmetry.space_group_name_H-M   'P 1'
#
loop_
_entity.id
_entity.type
_entity.pdbx_description
1 polymer ?
#
loop_
_entity_poly.entity_id
_entity_poly.type
_entity_poly.pdbx_seq_one_letter_code
_entity_poly.pdbx_strand_id
1 'polypeptide(L)'
;MRLLHSLTLLLALAAPLAYADDLYQVEMILIRQNAEPLILSRTAPEDWAAGAQHLNPDSRRTPSLNGIVEKLNASDNYSVLLHKAWQQTLGENPVKVALSDGPEQFGQFPIEGTLNLKLGRFTDVDADFWVNQIDRNGLVTSSEHLKQQSHTKNGQLNYLDNGHLALLIKITSLTKPAPRPTPTEILD
;
A
#
# COMPACT_ATOMS: atom_id res chain seq x y z
N MET A 1 -45.20 -2.81 38.73
CA MET A 1 -43.91 -2.13 38.44
C MET A 1 -42.72 -3.08 38.22
N ARG A 2 -42.93 -4.37 37.90
CA ARG A 2 -41.83 -5.33 37.65
C ARG A 2 -41.42 -5.46 36.17
N LEU A 3 -42.30 -5.10 35.24
CA LEU A 3 -42.06 -5.15 33.78
C LEU A 3 -41.12 -4.05 33.25
N LEU A 4 -40.97 -2.94 33.98
CA LEU A 4 -40.07 -1.84 33.60
C LEU A 4 -38.61 -2.09 33.99
N HIS A 5 -38.36 -2.96 34.98
CA HIS A 5 -37.00 -3.28 35.43
C HIS A 5 -36.30 -4.32 34.53
N SER A 6 -37.07 -5.15 33.84
CA SER A 6 -36.53 -6.09 32.84
C SER A 6 -36.20 -5.42 31.50
N LEU A 7 -36.81 -4.26 31.20
CA LEU A 7 -36.58 -3.53 29.96
C LEU A 7 -35.24 -2.79 29.94
N THR A 8 -34.78 -2.27 31.09
CA THR A 8 -33.45 -1.64 31.22
C THR A 8 -32.30 -2.63 31.17
N LEU A 9 -32.51 -3.89 31.56
CA LEU A 9 -31.45 -4.91 31.48
C LEU A 9 -31.22 -5.42 30.05
N LEU A 10 -32.23 -5.35 29.17
CA LEU A 10 -32.12 -5.82 27.78
C LEU A 10 -31.40 -4.82 26.85
N LEU A 11 -31.35 -3.53 27.21
CA LEU A 11 -30.71 -2.48 26.39
C LEU A 11 -29.18 -2.42 26.53
N ALA A 12 -28.60 -3.07 27.56
CA ALA A 12 -27.15 -3.05 27.77
C ALA A 12 -26.37 -4.06 26.90
N LEU A 13 -27.07 -4.95 26.18
CA LEU A 13 -26.46 -6.03 25.39
C LEU A 13 -26.45 -5.78 23.88
N ALA A 14 -26.76 -4.56 23.45
CA ALA A 14 -26.53 -4.09 22.09
C ALA A 14 -25.22 -3.28 22.04
N ALA A 15 -24.12 -3.86 22.54
CA ALA A 15 -22.81 -3.34 22.19
C ALA A 15 -22.60 -3.65 20.70
N PRO A 16 -22.34 -2.64 19.84
CA PRO A 16 -21.87 -2.91 18.50
C PRO A 16 -20.65 -3.83 18.63
N LEU A 17 -20.61 -4.93 17.88
CA LEU A 17 -19.36 -5.63 17.63
C LEU A 17 -18.42 -4.60 17.01
N ALA A 18 -17.56 -4.00 17.82
CA ALA A 18 -16.48 -3.18 17.32
C ALA A 18 -15.57 -4.12 16.54
N TYR A 19 -15.70 -4.10 15.21
CA TYR A 19 -14.70 -4.69 14.35
C TYR A 19 -13.39 -3.96 14.65
N ALA A 20 -12.47 -4.65 15.31
CA ALA A 20 -11.22 -4.07 15.73
C ALA A 20 -10.38 -3.84 14.47
N ASP A 21 -10.19 -2.57 14.11
CA ASP A 21 -9.13 -2.21 13.18
C ASP A 21 -7.80 -2.68 13.78
N ASP A 22 -7.01 -3.40 12.99
CA ASP A 22 -5.77 -4.01 13.40
C ASP A 22 -4.59 -3.19 12.89
N LEU A 23 -3.48 -3.20 13.65
CA LEU A 23 -2.25 -2.54 13.23
C LEU A 23 -1.45 -3.47 12.31
N TYR A 24 -1.08 -2.97 11.14
CA TYR A 24 -0.24 -3.66 10.16
C TYR A 24 1.01 -2.86 9.86
N GLN A 25 2.09 -3.56 9.52
CA GLN A 25 3.21 -2.98 8.78
C GLN A 25 2.96 -3.19 7.29
N VAL A 26 2.88 -2.08 6.56
CA VAL A 26 2.83 -2.07 5.11
C VAL A 26 4.21 -1.69 4.61
N GLU A 27 4.76 -2.51 3.73
CA GLU A 27 6.04 -2.23 3.08
C GLU A 27 5.87 -2.44 1.58
N MET A 28 6.33 -1.47 0.79
CA MET A 28 6.21 -1.50 -0.66
C MET A 28 7.49 -1.10 -1.37
N ILE A 29 7.68 -1.67 -2.56
CA ILE A 29 8.74 -1.33 -3.50
C ILE A 29 8.09 -1.07 -4.86
N LEU A 30 8.14 0.17 -5.34
CA LEU A 30 7.79 0.53 -6.71
C LEU A 30 9.02 0.33 -7.59
N ILE A 31 8.85 -0.37 -8.70
CA ILE A 31 9.93 -0.67 -9.64
C ILE A 31 9.54 -0.32 -11.07
N ARG A 32 10.57 -0.04 -11.88
CA ARG A 32 10.50 -0.04 -13.35
C ARG A 32 11.09 -1.34 -13.89
N GLN A 33 10.45 -1.94 -14.87
CA GLN A 33 10.95 -3.07 -15.65
C GLN A 33 11.64 -2.52 -16.90
N ASN A 34 12.97 -2.45 -16.89
CA ASN A 34 13.77 -1.79 -17.93
C ASN A 34 13.77 -2.56 -19.27
N ALA A 35 13.40 -3.85 -19.27
CA ALA A 35 13.25 -4.65 -20.48
C ALA A 35 11.93 -4.38 -21.22
N GLU A 36 10.94 -3.81 -20.54
CA GLU A 36 9.65 -3.46 -21.13
C GLU A 36 9.71 -2.04 -21.73
N PRO A 37 9.02 -1.79 -22.85
CA PRO A 37 8.95 -0.46 -23.43
C PRO A 37 8.37 0.57 -22.45
N LEU A 38 8.97 1.75 -22.37
CA LEU A 38 8.43 2.87 -21.61
C LEU A 38 7.05 3.27 -22.15
N ILE A 39 6.02 3.29 -21.30
CA ILE A 39 4.67 3.71 -21.68
C ILE A 39 4.36 5.04 -21.01
N LEU A 40 4.32 6.11 -21.80
CA LEU A 40 3.96 7.42 -21.32
C LEU A 40 2.45 7.54 -21.12
N SER A 41 2.06 8.20 -20.04
CA SER A 41 0.69 8.45 -19.63
C SER A 41 0.40 9.94 -19.53
N ARG A 42 -0.84 10.27 -19.16
CA ARG A 42 -1.17 11.60 -18.67
C ARG A 42 -0.45 11.85 -17.34
N THR A 43 -0.11 13.11 -17.10
CA THR A 43 0.42 13.56 -15.81
C THR A 43 -0.59 13.32 -14.70
N ALA A 44 -0.11 13.27 -13.46
CA ALA A 44 -0.99 13.22 -12.31
C ALA A 44 -1.94 14.44 -12.31
N PRO A 45 -3.19 14.28 -11.87
CA PRO A 45 -4.06 15.40 -11.55
C PRO A 45 -3.45 16.29 -10.46
N GLU A 46 -3.74 17.59 -10.45
CA GLU A 46 -3.28 18.50 -9.40
C GLU A 46 -3.74 18.07 -7.99
N ASP A 47 -4.91 17.43 -7.91
CA ASP A 47 -5.51 16.92 -6.69
C ASP A 47 -5.29 15.40 -6.51
N TRP A 48 -4.20 14.84 -7.02
CA TRP A 48 -3.90 13.40 -6.98
C TRP A 48 -4.07 12.77 -5.58
N ALA A 49 -3.76 13.53 -4.51
CA ALA A 49 -3.85 13.11 -3.12
C ALA A 49 -5.24 13.30 -2.49
N ALA A 50 -6.26 13.72 -3.24
CA ALA A 50 -7.58 14.03 -2.71
C ALA A 50 -8.17 12.87 -1.89
N GLY A 51 -8.59 13.19 -0.66
CA GLY A 51 -9.18 12.26 0.30
C GLY A 51 -8.22 11.21 0.86
N ALA A 52 -6.92 11.29 0.55
CA ALA A 52 -5.91 10.37 1.08
C ALA A 52 -5.26 10.95 2.35
N GLN A 53 -4.93 10.09 3.30
CA GLN A 53 -4.09 10.49 4.43
C GLN A 53 -2.62 10.53 3.99
N HIS A 54 -1.87 11.53 4.45
CA HIS A 54 -0.42 11.54 4.28
C HIS A 54 0.23 10.66 5.35
N LEU A 55 1.39 10.08 5.02
CA LEU A 55 2.16 9.30 5.99
C LEU A 55 2.58 10.16 7.19
N ASN A 56 2.11 9.79 8.37
CA ASN A 56 2.60 10.38 9.61
C ASN A 56 4.08 9.99 9.81
N PRO A 57 4.98 10.96 10.07
CA PRO A 57 6.37 10.70 10.45
C PRO A 57 6.57 9.57 11.47
N ASP A 58 5.69 9.49 12.48
CA ASP A 58 5.76 8.52 13.58
C ASP A 58 5.33 7.11 13.19
N SER A 59 4.59 6.97 12.08
CA SER A 59 4.20 5.66 11.56
C SER A 59 5.27 5.04 10.66
N ARG A 60 6.24 5.83 10.16
CA ARG A 60 7.30 5.34 9.28
C ARG A 60 8.17 4.28 9.97
N ARG A 61 8.51 3.22 9.26
CA ARG A 61 9.34 2.12 9.76
C ARG A 61 10.55 1.93 8.87
N THR A 62 11.60 1.35 9.44
CA THR A 62 12.75 0.91 8.67
C THR A 62 12.31 -0.22 7.74
N PRO A 63 12.51 -0.11 6.42
CA PRO A 63 12.15 -1.18 5.51
C PRO A 63 12.96 -2.47 5.76
N SER A 64 12.29 -3.61 5.63
CA SER A 64 12.83 -4.95 5.92
C SER A 64 13.18 -5.76 4.66
N LEU A 65 12.69 -5.34 3.49
CA LEU A 65 12.89 -5.99 2.20
C LEU A 65 14.18 -5.55 1.48
N ASN A 66 15.19 -5.07 2.21
CA ASN A 66 16.46 -4.59 1.63
C ASN A 66 17.15 -5.67 0.77
N GLY A 67 17.10 -6.94 1.19
CA GLY A 67 17.64 -8.04 0.39
C GLY A 67 16.89 -8.30 -0.93
N ILE A 68 15.63 -7.85 -1.06
CA ILE A 68 14.90 -7.86 -2.34
C ILE A 68 15.37 -6.68 -3.21
N VAL A 69 15.51 -5.49 -2.62
CA VAL A 69 16.06 -4.31 -3.30
C VAL A 69 17.46 -4.56 -3.84
N GLU A 70 18.34 -5.19 -3.06
CA GLU A 70 19.69 -5.57 -3.49
C GLU A 70 19.67 -6.50 -4.71
N LYS A 71 18.77 -7.49 -4.72
CA LYS A 71 18.62 -8.41 -5.87
C LYS A 71 18.07 -7.69 -7.11
N LEU A 72 17.11 -6.78 -6.93
CA LEU A 72 16.55 -5.98 -8.02
C LEU A 72 17.64 -5.08 -8.63
N ASN A 73 18.42 -4.39 -7.79
CA ASN A 73 19.52 -3.52 -8.22
C ASN A 73 20.71 -4.28 -8.80
N ALA A 74 20.88 -5.57 -8.49
CA ALA A 74 21.90 -6.41 -9.08
C ALA A 74 21.60 -6.82 -10.54
N SER A 75 20.39 -6.51 -11.04
CA SER A 75 19.97 -6.78 -12.41
C SER A 75 19.70 -5.49 -13.17
N ASP A 76 20.23 -5.36 -14.38
CA ASP A 76 19.93 -4.22 -15.26
C ASP A 76 18.48 -4.21 -15.75
N ASN A 77 17.71 -5.27 -15.51
CA ASN A 77 16.31 -5.39 -15.92
C ASN A 77 15.36 -4.59 -15.02
N TYR A 78 15.80 -4.09 -13.87
CA TYR A 78 14.94 -3.40 -12.93
C TYR A 78 15.57 -2.10 -12.42
N SER A 79 14.72 -1.10 -12.17
CA SER A 79 15.09 0.10 -11.42
C SER A 79 14.18 0.21 -10.20
N VAL A 80 14.74 0.28 -8.99
CA VAL A 80 13.95 0.56 -7.78
C VAL A 80 13.68 2.06 -7.70
N LEU A 81 12.40 2.43 -7.79
CA LEU A 81 11.97 3.83 -7.84
C LEU A 81 11.60 4.35 -6.46
N LEU A 82 10.90 3.54 -5.65
CA LEU A 82 10.44 3.93 -4.33
C LEU A 82 10.45 2.73 -3.39
N HIS A 83 10.98 2.88 -2.18
CA HIS A 83 10.89 1.88 -1.13
C HIS A 83 10.43 2.54 0.17
N LYS A 84 9.23 2.21 0.63
CA LYS A 84 8.65 2.78 1.85
C LYS A 84 8.07 1.68 2.75
N ALA A 85 8.23 1.85 4.06
CA ALA A 85 7.61 1.03 5.07
C ALA A 85 6.96 1.91 6.14
N TRP A 86 5.75 1.57 6.57
CA TRP A 86 5.03 2.28 7.62
C TRP A 86 4.03 1.39 8.34
N GLN A 87 3.54 1.86 9.47
CA GLN A 87 2.43 1.25 10.19
C GLN A 87 1.10 1.87 9.78
N GLN A 88 0.13 1.02 9.51
CA GLN A 88 -1.22 1.41 9.11
C GLN A 88 -2.25 0.62 9.91
N THR A 89 -3.20 1.33 10.50
CA THR A 89 -4.42 0.73 11.04
C THR A 89 -5.32 0.37 9.85
N LEU A 90 -5.68 -0.90 9.72
CA LEU A 90 -6.50 -1.45 8.62
C LEU A 90 -7.68 -2.23 9.19
N GLY A 91 -8.84 -2.07 8.56
CA GLY A 91 -10.07 -2.77 8.87
C GLY A 91 -10.95 -2.92 7.64
N GLU A 92 -12.24 -3.21 7.85
CA GLU A 92 -13.20 -3.37 6.74
C GLU A 92 -13.48 -2.07 6.00
N ASN A 93 -13.24 -0.92 6.64
CA ASN A 93 -13.31 0.38 5.98
C ASN A 93 -12.02 0.62 5.16
N PRO A 94 -12.14 1.00 3.88
CA PRO A 94 -10.98 1.28 3.05
C PRO A 94 -10.24 2.52 3.55
N VAL A 95 -8.93 2.45 3.46
CA VAL A 95 -8.01 3.50 3.90
C VAL A 95 -7.12 3.89 2.72
N LYS A 96 -7.22 5.15 2.29
CA LYS A 96 -6.43 5.72 1.19
C LYS A 96 -5.23 6.46 1.75
N VAL A 97 -4.03 6.10 1.30
CA VAL A 97 -2.74 6.69 1.74
C VAL A 97 -2.07 7.39 0.57
N ALA A 98 -1.63 8.64 0.75
CA ALA A 98 -0.82 9.38 -0.20
C ALA A 98 0.67 9.13 0.05
N LEU A 99 1.40 8.86 -1.03
CA LEU A 99 2.81 8.52 -1.02
C LEU A 99 3.51 9.36 -2.09
N SER A 100 4.61 10.01 -1.71
CA SER A 100 5.44 10.76 -2.64
C SER A 100 6.93 10.63 -2.33
N ASP A 101 7.76 10.93 -3.32
CA ASP A 101 9.22 10.95 -3.22
C ASP A 101 9.84 11.98 -4.17
N GLY A 102 11.01 12.51 -3.76
CA GLY A 102 11.68 13.61 -4.45
C GLY A 102 11.20 15.01 -4.03
N PRO A 103 11.87 16.07 -4.50
CA PRO A 103 11.50 17.44 -4.20
C PRO A 103 10.19 17.83 -4.90
N GLU A 104 9.26 18.40 -4.15
CA GLU A 104 8.01 18.96 -4.68
C GLU A 104 8.30 20.13 -5.63
N GLN A 105 7.59 20.17 -6.76
CA GLN A 105 7.60 21.26 -7.74
C GLN A 105 6.16 21.59 -8.13
N PHE A 106 5.70 22.78 -7.77
CA PHE A 106 4.33 23.26 -8.06
C PHE A 106 3.21 22.27 -7.68
N GLY A 107 3.33 21.59 -6.53
CA GLY A 107 2.34 20.62 -6.06
C GLY A 107 2.46 19.21 -6.65
N GLN A 108 3.45 18.97 -7.52
CA GLN A 108 3.76 17.66 -8.08
C GLN A 108 5.11 17.15 -7.59
N PHE A 109 5.25 15.83 -7.50
CA PHE A 109 6.48 15.16 -7.08
C PHE A 109 7.04 14.28 -8.21
N PRO A 110 8.36 14.03 -8.26
CA PRO A 110 8.94 13.05 -9.19
C PRO A 110 8.31 11.67 -9.09
N ILE A 111 7.91 11.25 -7.89
CA ILE A 111 7.06 10.08 -7.69
C ILE A 111 5.92 10.49 -6.77
N GLU A 112 4.69 10.21 -7.17
CA GLU A 112 3.49 10.46 -6.37
C GLU A 112 2.42 9.42 -6.65
N GLY A 113 1.51 9.24 -5.71
CA GLY A 113 0.43 8.29 -5.89
C GLY A 113 -0.29 7.95 -4.62
N THR A 114 -1.33 7.15 -4.78
CA THR A 114 -2.16 6.72 -3.68
C THR A 114 -2.24 5.20 -3.62
N LEU A 115 -2.33 4.70 -2.39
CA LEU A 115 -2.55 3.30 -2.10
C LEU A 115 -3.81 3.20 -1.25
N ASN A 116 -4.86 2.62 -1.81
CA ASN A 116 -6.08 2.32 -1.08
C ASN A 116 -6.05 0.87 -0.60
N LEU A 117 -6.25 0.68 0.71
CA LEU A 117 -6.09 -0.58 1.41
C LEU A 117 -7.38 -0.92 2.15
N LYS A 118 -7.91 -2.11 1.95
CA LYS A 118 -9.10 -2.60 2.67
C LYS A 118 -8.87 -4.02 3.16
N LEU A 119 -9.08 -4.24 4.45
CA LEU A 119 -8.91 -5.57 5.04
C LEU A 119 -10.17 -6.42 4.76
N GLY A 120 -9.94 -7.63 4.28
CA GLY A 120 -10.94 -8.69 4.16
C GLY A 120 -10.28 -10.05 4.42
N ARG A 121 -10.78 -11.10 3.75
CA ARG A 121 -10.10 -12.41 3.75
C ARG A 121 -8.71 -12.33 3.12
N PHE A 122 -8.60 -11.53 2.08
CA PHE A 122 -7.35 -11.01 1.53
C PHE A 122 -7.37 -9.49 1.72
N THR A 123 -6.21 -8.85 1.70
CA THR A 123 -6.18 -7.39 1.72
C THR A 123 -6.32 -6.88 0.31
N ASP A 124 -7.38 -6.13 0.05
CA ASP A 124 -7.59 -5.46 -1.23
C ASP A 124 -6.64 -4.27 -1.30
N VAL A 125 -5.87 -4.22 -2.37
CA VAL A 125 -4.88 -3.17 -2.65
C VAL A 125 -5.23 -2.55 -3.99
N ASP A 126 -5.47 -1.25 -4.00
CA ASP A 126 -5.62 -0.43 -5.21
C ASP A 126 -4.50 0.61 -5.23
N ALA A 127 -3.57 0.46 -6.17
CA ALA A 127 -2.38 1.26 -6.33
C ALA A 127 -2.53 2.15 -7.57
N ASP A 128 -2.33 3.45 -7.38
CA ASP A 128 -2.42 4.47 -8.44
C ASP A 128 -1.23 5.43 -8.30
N PHE A 129 -0.19 5.26 -9.12
CA PHE A 129 1.10 5.97 -8.99
C PHE A 129 1.56 6.57 -10.32
N TRP A 130 2.14 7.76 -10.24
CA TRP A 130 2.81 8.45 -11.31
C TRP A 130 4.31 8.56 -11.04
N VAL A 131 5.10 8.36 -12.09
CA VAL A 131 6.54 8.64 -12.10
C VAL A 131 6.77 9.75 -13.11
N ASN A 132 7.00 10.95 -12.60
CA ASN A 132 7.04 12.19 -13.36
C ASN A 132 8.49 12.55 -13.73
N GLN A 133 8.71 12.87 -15.01
CA GLN A 133 9.93 13.52 -15.47
C GLN A 133 9.75 15.04 -15.38
N ILE A 134 10.42 15.64 -14.40
CA ILE A 134 10.36 17.08 -14.14
C ILE A 134 11.58 17.75 -14.77
N ASP A 135 11.36 18.80 -15.57
CA ASP A 135 12.44 19.58 -16.16
C ASP A 135 13.10 20.52 -15.14
N ARG A 136 14.12 21.26 -15.59
CA ARG A 136 14.84 22.23 -14.77
C ARG A 136 13.99 23.42 -14.31
N ASN A 137 12.85 23.65 -14.96
CA ASN A 137 11.92 24.72 -14.63
C ASN A 137 10.85 24.25 -13.63
N GLY A 138 10.86 22.98 -13.23
CA GLY A 138 9.87 22.40 -12.32
C GLY A 138 8.60 21.90 -13.01
N LEU A 139 8.56 21.87 -14.35
CA LEU A 139 7.38 21.42 -15.09
C LEU A 139 7.47 19.93 -15.42
N VAL A 140 6.34 19.22 -15.29
CA VAL A 140 6.24 17.82 -15.71
C VAL A 140 6.19 17.75 -17.23
N THR A 141 7.18 17.08 -17.81
CA THR A 141 7.35 16.93 -19.26
C THR A 141 6.80 15.61 -19.78
N SER A 142 6.83 14.57 -18.95
CA SER A 142 6.25 13.27 -19.22
C SER A 142 6.00 12.54 -17.91
N SER A 143 5.09 11.57 -17.94
CA SER A 143 4.74 10.76 -16.78
C SER A 143 4.55 9.32 -17.21
N GLU A 144 4.92 8.39 -16.34
CA GLU A 144 4.54 6.98 -16.40
C GLU A 144 3.44 6.75 -15.36
N HIS A 145 2.49 5.86 -15.65
CA HIS A 145 1.36 5.59 -14.76
C HIS A 145 1.23 4.11 -14.44
N LEU A 146 1.23 3.80 -13.15
CA LEU A 146 0.84 2.50 -12.61
C LEU A 146 -0.56 2.59 -12.03
N LYS A 147 -1.48 1.78 -12.54
CA LYS A 147 -2.81 1.61 -11.96
C LYS A 147 -3.15 0.13 -11.88
N GLN A 148 -3.17 -0.42 -10.67
CA GLN A 148 -3.40 -1.85 -10.48
C GLN A 148 -4.18 -2.15 -9.20
N GLN A 149 -5.10 -3.11 -9.31
CA GLN A 149 -5.89 -3.65 -8.22
C GLN A 149 -5.55 -5.11 -7.97
N SER A 150 -5.41 -5.51 -6.72
CA SER A 150 -5.05 -6.89 -6.37
C SER A 150 -5.57 -7.31 -5.01
N HIS A 151 -5.83 -8.62 -4.87
CA HIS A 151 -6.15 -9.26 -3.60
C HIS A 151 -4.88 -9.90 -3.05
N THR A 152 -4.30 -9.29 -2.02
CA THR A 152 -2.99 -9.68 -1.51
C THR A 152 -3.10 -10.60 -0.30
N LYS A 153 -2.16 -11.55 -0.22
CA LYS A 153 -2.01 -12.42 0.95
C LYS A 153 -1.18 -11.71 2.01
N ASN A 154 -1.75 -11.58 3.21
CA ASN A 154 -1.04 -11.01 4.36
C ASN A 154 0.14 -11.90 4.75
N GLY A 155 1.24 -11.26 5.16
CA GLY A 155 2.50 -11.89 5.55
C GLY A 155 3.39 -12.32 4.36
N GLN A 156 2.90 -12.25 3.12
CA GLN A 156 3.63 -12.64 1.91
C GLN A 156 4.00 -11.42 1.08
N LEU A 157 5.06 -11.54 0.27
CA LEU A 157 5.40 -10.55 -0.75
C LEU A 157 4.49 -10.79 -1.96
N ASN A 158 3.71 -9.78 -2.33
CA ASN A 158 2.78 -9.83 -3.46
C ASN A 158 3.31 -8.94 -4.58
N TYR A 159 3.10 -9.34 -5.83
CA TYR A 159 3.54 -8.63 -7.04
C TYR A 159 2.32 -8.12 -7.81
N LEU A 160 2.28 -6.81 -8.08
CA LEU A 160 1.24 -6.14 -8.85
C LEU A 160 1.89 -5.61 -10.13
N ASP A 161 1.66 -6.29 -11.24
CA ASP A 161 2.25 -5.97 -12.54
C ASP A 161 1.40 -4.95 -13.30
N ASN A 162 2.04 -3.97 -13.94
CA ASN A 162 1.42 -3.04 -14.88
C ASN A 162 2.28 -2.85 -16.15
N GLY A 163 2.96 -3.92 -16.58
CA GLY A 163 3.86 -3.89 -17.73
C GLY A 163 5.19 -3.23 -17.35
N HIS A 164 5.44 -2.01 -17.80
CA HIS A 164 6.73 -1.35 -17.54
C HIS A 164 6.94 -0.88 -16.09
N LEU A 165 5.87 -0.72 -15.30
CA LEU A 165 5.93 -0.45 -13.87
C LEU A 165 5.32 -1.62 -13.10
N ALA A 166 5.85 -1.89 -11.91
CA ALA A 166 5.26 -2.87 -11.00
C ALA A 166 5.43 -2.47 -9.54
N LEU A 167 4.54 -3.00 -8.70
CA LEU A 167 4.53 -2.78 -7.26
C LEU A 167 4.71 -4.10 -6.53
N LEU A 168 5.77 -4.22 -5.73
CA LEU A 168 5.90 -5.26 -4.73
C LEU A 168 5.35 -4.73 -3.42
N ILE A 169 4.49 -5.51 -2.74
CA ILE A 169 3.91 -5.11 -1.47
C ILE A 169 3.82 -6.29 -0.49
N LYS A 170 4.18 -6.03 0.76
CA LYS A 170 4.04 -6.96 1.87
C LYS A 170 3.27 -6.27 3.01
N ILE A 171 2.18 -6.92 3.43
CA ILE A 171 1.30 -6.43 4.50
C ILE A 171 1.35 -7.42 5.65
N THR A 172 1.97 -7.04 6.76
CA THR A 172 2.24 -7.93 7.91
C THR A 172 1.47 -7.46 9.13
N SER A 173 0.65 -8.32 9.73
CA SER A 173 -0.04 -7.95 10.97
C SER A 173 0.96 -7.78 12.11
N LEU A 174 0.77 -6.73 12.92
CA LEU A 174 1.55 -6.47 14.13
C LEU A 174 0.79 -6.86 15.40
N THR A 175 -0.53 -7.07 15.29
CA THR A 175 -1.41 -7.48 16.40
C THR A 175 -1.71 -8.98 16.39
N LYS A 176 -1.70 -9.63 15.22
CA LYS A 176 -1.97 -11.06 15.07
C LYS A 176 -0.70 -11.81 14.63
N PRO A 177 -0.37 -12.97 15.25
CA PRO A 177 0.75 -13.79 14.83
C PRO A 177 0.63 -14.17 13.35
N ALA A 178 1.77 -14.25 12.64
CA ALA A 178 1.80 -14.69 11.25
C ALA A 178 1.14 -16.09 11.11
N PRO A 179 0.39 -16.34 10.01
CA PRO A 179 -0.10 -17.69 9.73
C PRO A 179 1.06 -18.67 9.74
N ARG A 180 0.94 -19.76 10.50
CA ARG A 180 1.96 -20.83 10.51
C ARG A 180 2.10 -21.39 9.08
N PRO A 181 3.33 -21.60 8.58
CA PRO A 181 3.50 -22.32 7.32
C PRO A 181 2.86 -23.70 7.45
N THR A 182 2.07 -24.08 6.45
CA THR A 182 1.52 -25.44 6.35
C THR A 182 2.69 -26.42 6.30
N PRO A 183 2.73 -27.47 7.14
CA PRO A 183 3.77 -28.50 7.03
C PRO A 183 3.79 -29.02 5.60
N THR A 184 4.98 -29.03 4.98
CA THR A 184 5.19 -29.69 3.69
C THR A 184 4.81 -31.15 3.86
N GLU A 185 3.72 -31.56 3.23
CA GLU A 185 3.33 -32.97 3.13
C GLU A 185 4.44 -33.67 2.34
N ILE A 186 5.29 -34.39 3.07
CA ILE A 186 6.27 -35.30 2.47
C ILE A 186 5.43 -36.45 1.90
N LEU A 187 5.27 -36.48 0.58
CA LEU A 187 4.74 -37.66 -0.10
C LEU A 187 5.83 -38.75 0.00
N ASP A 188 5.50 -39.82 0.72
CA ASP A 188 6.22 -41.11 0.68
C ASP A 188 6.03 -41.82 -0.67
#